data_AF-A0A6P6TUW0-F1
#
_entry.id   AF-A0A6P6TUW0-F1
#
_cell.length_a   1.000
_cell.length_b   1.000
_cell.length_c   1.000
_cell.angle_alpha   90.00
_cell.angle_beta   90.00
_cell.angle_gamma   90.00
#
_symmetry.space_group_name_H-M   'P 1'
#
loop_
_entity.id
_entity.type
_entity.pdbx_description
1 polymer ?
#
loop_
_entity_poly.entity_id
_entity_poly.type
_entity_poly.pdbx_seq_one_letter_code
_entity_poly.pdbx_strand_id
1 'polypeptide(L)'
;MRLQTTPDAIKCKTFPMFLEGRARQWFRGLPSRSIRSFAQLARLFATQFVSSRAFSKNTAHLMAIQQKPEESLREYMIRFNNKSLQVRDQDDKVVMAAFINGLHVQKLYREFVEKPPKSIREMLDRAHERANAEKANRLKSEQER
;
A
#
# COMPACT_ATOMS: atom_id res chain seq x y z
N MET A 1 32.20 -5.31 -20.78
CA MET A 1 31.34 -6.04 -19.82
C MET A 1 30.44 -7.00 -20.60
N ARG A 2 30.76 -8.31 -20.65
CA ARG A 2 29.86 -9.31 -21.26
C ARG A 2 28.84 -9.72 -20.19
N LEU A 3 27.59 -9.30 -20.34
CA LEU A 3 26.49 -9.85 -19.56
C LEU A 3 26.34 -11.31 -19.99
N GLN A 4 26.84 -12.26 -19.20
CA GLN A 4 26.59 -13.67 -19.44
C GLN A 4 25.10 -13.93 -19.23
N THR A 5 24.34 -13.95 -20.32
CA THR A 5 22.95 -14.34 -20.29
C THR A 5 22.90 -15.85 -20.11
N THR A 6 22.72 -16.31 -18.86
CA THR A 6 22.50 -17.74 -18.60
C THR A 6 21.26 -18.21 -19.39
N PRO A 7 21.38 -19.26 -20.22
CA PRO A 7 20.25 -19.82 -20.95
C PRO A 7 19.07 -20.15 -20.04
N ASP A 8 17.85 -19.85 -20.50
CA ASP A 8 16.62 -20.10 -19.74
C ASP A 8 16.45 -21.56 -19.33
N ALA A 9 16.93 -22.49 -20.17
CA ALA A 9 16.96 -23.91 -19.84
C ALA A 9 17.80 -24.22 -18.60
N ILE A 10 18.94 -23.54 -18.41
CA ILE A 10 19.77 -23.69 -17.22
C ILE A 10 19.05 -23.10 -16.01
N LYS A 11 18.49 -21.89 -16.13
CA LYS A 11 17.74 -21.24 -15.04
C LYS A 11 16.54 -22.08 -14.57
N CYS A 12 15.78 -22.67 -15.49
CA CYS A 12 14.65 -23.54 -15.13
C CYS A 12 15.09 -24.83 -14.42
N LYS A 13 16.22 -25.41 -14.85
CA LYS A 13 16.78 -26.63 -14.23
C LYS A 13 17.37 -26.35 -12.84
N THR A 14 17.95 -25.17 -12.63
CA THR A 14 18.56 -24.80 -11.35
C THR A 14 17.56 -24.26 -10.34
N PHE A 15 16.46 -23.66 -10.80
CA PHE A 15 15.39 -23.12 -9.95
C PHE A 15 14.96 -24.01 -8.76
N PRO A 16 14.64 -25.31 -8.93
CA PRO A 16 14.23 -26.16 -7.81
C PRO A 16 15.28 -26.35 -6.72
N MET A 17 16.57 -26.08 -6.99
CA MET A 17 17.61 -26.14 -5.96
C MET A 17 17.41 -25.07 -4.88
N PHE A 18 16.80 -23.94 -5.25
CA PHE A 18 16.54 -22.80 -4.37
C PHE A 18 15.15 -22.83 -3.70
N LEU A 19 14.37 -23.90 -3.88
CA LEU A 19 13.03 -24.03 -3.30
C LEU A 19 13.02 -24.95 -2.10
N GLU A 20 12.17 -24.71 -1.11
CA GLU A 20 12.02 -25.61 0.04
C GLU A 20 10.56 -26.00 0.28
N GLY A 21 10.34 -27.09 1.01
CA GLY A 21 9.01 -27.56 1.42
C GLY A 21 7.99 -27.61 0.27
N ARG A 22 6.85 -26.94 0.47
CA ARG A 22 5.70 -26.92 -0.46
C ARG A 22 6.06 -26.36 -1.84
N ALA A 23 7.00 -25.42 -1.92
CA ALA A 23 7.46 -24.83 -3.18
C ALA A 23 8.20 -25.86 -4.04
N ARG A 24 9.07 -26.66 -3.42
CA ARG A 24 9.79 -27.73 -4.11
C ARG A 24 8.84 -28.85 -4.54
N GLN A 25 7.85 -29.21 -3.71
CA GLN A 25 6.86 -30.23 -4.05
C GLN A 25 5.97 -29.81 -5.23
N TRP A 26 5.52 -28.55 -5.25
CA TRP A 26 4.78 -28.01 -6.39
C TRP A 26 5.57 -28.07 -7.69
N PHE A 27 6.84 -27.64 -7.67
CA PHE A 27 7.67 -27.66 -8.87
C PHE A 27 7.83 -29.08 -9.44
N ARG A 28 7.99 -30.08 -8.56
CA ARG A 28 8.06 -31.51 -8.95
C ARG A 28 6.76 -32.05 -9.53
N GLY A 29 5.62 -31.44 -9.20
CA GLY A 29 4.30 -31.82 -9.71
C GLY A 29 3.93 -31.21 -11.07
N LEU A 30 4.78 -30.34 -11.64
CA LEU A 30 4.50 -29.72 -12.94
C LEU A 30 4.62 -30.76 -14.08
N PRO A 31 3.73 -30.74 -15.10
CA PRO A 31 3.82 -31.67 -16.23
C PRO A 31 5.16 -31.54 -16.96
N SER A 32 5.71 -32.67 -17.41
CA SER A 32 6.96 -32.67 -18.16
C SER A 32 6.86 -31.78 -19.41
N ARG A 33 7.91 -31.00 -19.70
CA ARG A 33 8.00 -30.09 -20.86
C ARG A 33 6.94 -28.97 -20.90
N SER A 34 6.26 -28.67 -19.78
CA SER A 34 5.26 -27.59 -19.70
C SER A 34 5.86 -26.18 -19.61
N ILE A 35 7.11 -26.05 -19.12
CA ILE A 35 7.83 -24.78 -18.99
C ILE A 35 8.75 -24.58 -20.21
N ARG A 36 8.54 -23.49 -20.94
CA ARG A 36 9.30 -23.10 -22.14
C ARG A 36 10.33 -22.00 -21.88
N SER A 37 10.21 -21.27 -20.77
CA SER A 37 11.13 -20.18 -20.40
C SER A 37 11.17 -19.96 -18.89
N PHE A 38 12.24 -19.33 -18.41
CA PHE A 38 12.36 -18.97 -16.99
C PHE A 38 11.31 -17.92 -16.62
N ALA A 39 10.99 -17.00 -17.54
CA ALA A 39 9.92 -16.03 -17.34
C ALA A 39 8.55 -16.69 -17.14
N GLN A 40 8.24 -17.76 -17.89
CA GLN A 40 7.02 -18.53 -17.70
C GLN A 40 6.99 -19.22 -16.33
N LEU A 41 8.10 -19.84 -15.93
CA LEU A 41 8.24 -20.45 -14.61
C LEU A 41 8.08 -19.43 -13.47
N ALA A 42 8.72 -18.28 -13.57
CA ALA A 42 8.62 -17.21 -12.57
C ALA A 42 7.16 -16.72 -12.42
N ARG A 43 6.42 -16.59 -13.52
CA ARG A 43 4.99 -16.25 -13.46
C ARG A 43 4.15 -17.33 -12.79
N LEU A 44 4.34 -18.60 -13.14
CA LEU A 44 3.62 -19.72 -12.52
C LEU A 44 3.92 -19.83 -11.02
N PHE A 45 5.19 -19.67 -10.66
CA PHE A 45 5.63 -19.65 -9.27
C PHE A 45 4.98 -18.49 -8.51
N ALA A 46 4.97 -17.30 -9.10
CA ALA A 46 4.28 -16.15 -8.54
C ALA A 46 2.78 -16.42 -8.39
N THR A 47 2.08 -16.92 -9.41
CA THR A 47 0.65 -17.25 -9.29
C THR A 47 0.37 -18.26 -8.17
N GLN A 48 1.23 -19.26 -8.00
CA GLN A 48 1.03 -20.32 -7.01
C GLN A 48 1.35 -19.87 -5.57
N PHE A 49 2.46 -19.14 -5.39
CA PHE A 49 3.02 -18.84 -4.06
C PHE A 49 2.96 -17.37 -3.68
N VAL A 50 2.94 -16.48 -4.66
CA VAL A 50 2.62 -15.07 -4.47
C VAL A 50 1.10 -14.95 -4.57
N SER A 51 0.42 -15.24 -3.45
CA SER A 51 -0.98 -14.87 -3.31
C SER A 51 -1.12 -13.38 -3.66
N SER A 52 -2.07 -13.00 -4.52
CA SER A 52 -2.37 -11.56 -4.72
C SER A 52 -2.69 -10.87 -3.37
N ARG A 53 -3.16 -11.67 -2.39
CA ARG A 53 -3.38 -11.31 -0.98
C ARG A 53 -2.15 -10.81 -0.22
N ALA A 54 -0.93 -11.13 -0.65
CA ALA A 54 0.27 -10.62 0.03
C ALA A 54 0.43 -9.09 -0.14
N PHE A 55 -0.22 -8.49 -1.16
CA PHE A 55 -0.10 -7.06 -1.44
C PHE A 55 -1.40 -6.34 -1.82
N SER A 56 -2.52 -7.03 -2.09
CA SER A 56 -3.80 -6.35 -2.27
C SER A 56 -4.51 -6.21 -0.91
N LYS A 57 -4.17 -5.16 -0.17
CA LYS A 57 -5.06 -4.70 0.89
C LYS A 57 -6.39 -4.29 0.23
N ASN A 58 -7.51 -4.81 0.72
CA ASN A 58 -8.83 -4.46 0.20
C ASN A 58 -9.31 -3.12 0.78
N THR A 59 -10.42 -2.59 0.28
CA THR A 59 -11.03 -1.33 0.75
C THR A 59 -11.27 -1.30 2.27
N ALA A 60 -11.57 -2.45 2.88
CA ALA A 60 -11.73 -2.56 4.34
C ALA A 60 -10.44 -2.22 5.10
N HIS A 61 -9.27 -2.53 4.55
CA HIS A 61 -8.00 -2.14 5.15
C HIS A 61 -7.78 -0.63 5.12
N LEU A 62 -8.27 0.07 4.09
CA LEU A 62 -8.18 1.52 3.98
C LEU A 62 -9.04 2.20 5.07
N MET A 63 -10.26 1.70 5.28
CA MET A 63 -11.18 2.19 6.32
C MET A 63 -10.64 1.95 7.75
N ALA A 64 -9.78 0.95 7.93
CA ALA A 64 -9.16 0.66 9.23
C ALA A 64 -8.01 1.61 9.60
N ILE A 65 -7.63 2.54 8.72
CA ILE A 65 -6.54 3.49 8.99
C ILE A 65 -7.09 4.66 9.81
N GLN A 66 -6.98 4.55 11.13
CA GLN A 66 -7.41 5.57 12.08
C GLN A 66 -6.21 6.41 12.55
N GLN A 67 -6.37 7.73 12.60
CA GLN A 67 -5.45 8.70 13.21
C GLN A 67 -5.28 8.34 14.69
N LYS A 68 -4.03 8.22 15.13
CA LYS A 68 -3.74 7.90 16.54
C LYS A 68 -3.90 9.15 17.41
N PRO A 69 -4.22 9.01 18.72
CA PRO A 69 -4.39 10.17 19.61
C PRO A 69 -3.21 11.15 19.63
N GLU A 70 -1.99 10.61 19.63
CA GLU A 70 -0.75 11.41 19.66
C GLU A 70 -0.19 11.76 18.27
N GLU A 71 -0.85 11.29 17.20
CA GLU A 71 -0.39 11.51 15.84
C GLU A 71 -0.92 12.84 15.29
N SER A 72 0.00 13.72 14.89
CA SER A 72 -0.39 14.97 14.23
C SER A 72 -1.11 14.70 12.92
N LEU A 73 -1.92 15.65 12.47
CA LEU A 73 -2.65 15.49 11.20
C LEU A 73 -1.68 15.24 10.02
N ARG A 74 -0.50 15.86 10.05
CA ARG A 74 0.53 15.68 9.01
C ARG A 74 1.09 14.25 8.97
N GLU A 75 1.39 13.69 10.13
CA GLU A 75 1.89 12.31 10.24
C GLU A 75 0.83 11.31 9.79
N TYR A 76 -0.43 11.56 10.17
CA TYR A 76 -1.57 10.78 9.70
C TYR A 76 -1.68 10.82 8.18
N MET A 77 -1.64 12.00 7.55
CA MET A 77 -1.73 12.14 6.09
C MET A 77 -0.64 11.36 5.37
N ILE A 78 0.61 11.45 5.85
CA ILE A 78 1.75 10.70 5.29
C ILE A 78 1.52 9.19 5.43
N ARG A 79 1.11 8.74 6.62
CA ARG A 79 0.84 7.32 6.88
C ARG A 79 -0.33 6.79 6.05
N PHE A 80 -1.40 7.57 5.93
CA PHE A 80 -2.58 7.23 5.14
C PHE A 80 -2.20 7.08 3.67
N ASN A 81 -1.46 8.04 3.10
CA ASN A 81 -0.99 7.97 1.71
C ASN A 81 -0.09 6.74 1.45
N ASN A 82 0.87 6.47 2.34
CA ASN A 82 1.75 5.32 2.19
C ASN A 82 1.02 3.98 2.25
N LYS A 83 -0.06 3.90 3.05
CA LYS A 83 -0.90 2.71 3.15
C LYS A 83 -1.92 2.62 2.01
N SER A 84 -2.43 3.74 1.51
CA SER A 84 -3.39 3.78 0.40
C SER A 84 -2.74 3.30 -0.89
N LEU A 85 -1.47 3.63 -1.15
CA LEU A 85 -0.72 3.13 -2.31
C LEU A 85 -0.59 1.59 -2.37
N GLN A 86 -0.86 0.89 -1.26
CA GLN A 86 -0.83 -0.58 -1.19
C GLN A 86 -2.19 -1.22 -1.51
N VAL A 87 -3.23 -0.42 -1.80
CA VAL A 87 -4.57 -0.88 -2.17
C VAL A 87 -4.74 -0.68 -3.67
N ARG A 88 -5.12 -1.74 -4.40
CA ARG A 88 -5.41 -1.66 -5.84
C ARG A 88 -6.84 -1.17 -6.08
N ASP A 89 -7.10 -0.62 -7.27
CA ASP A 89 -8.43 -0.25 -7.76
C ASP A 89 -9.19 0.67 -6.79
N GLN A 90 -8.54 1.79 -6.43
CA GLN A 90 -9.12 2.78 -5.51
C GLN A 90 -10.13 3.66 -6.23
N ASP A 91 -11.38 3.58 -5.80
CA ASP A 91 -12.39 4.58 -6.12
C ASP A 91 -12.14 5.83 -5.27
N ASP A 92 -12.11 7.01 -5.90
CA ASP A 92 -11.84 8.28 -5.22
C ASP A 92 -12.77 8.53 -4.04
N LYS A 93 -14.04 8.14 -4.14
CA LYS A 93 -15.02 8.29 -3.05
C LYS A 93 -14.69 7.37 -1.89
N VAL A 94 -14.19 6.17 -2.15
CA VAL A 94 -13.74 5.23 -1.10
C VAL A 94 -12.52 5.79 -0.39
N VAL A 95 -11.57 6.36 -1.13
CA VAL A 95 -10.38 7.01 -0.54
C VAL A 95 -10.77 8.17 0.35
N MET A 96 -11.65 9.04 -0.13
CA MET A 96 -12.14 10.20 0.63
C MET A 96 -12.91 9.75 1.89
N ALA A 97 -13.83 8.79 1.75
CA ALA A 97 -14.60 8.26 2.87
C ALA A 97 -13.69 7.62 3.93
N ALA A 98 -12.70 6.83 3.51
CA ALA A 98 -11.74 6.23 4.43
C ALA A 98 -10.86 7.27 5.13
N PHE A 99 -10.42 8.31 4.40
CA PHE A 99 -9.65 9.39 4.99
C PHE A 99 -10.45 10.11 6.08
N ILE A 100 -11.69 10.49 5.78
CA ILE A 100 -12.59 11.20 6.69
C ILE A 100 -12.93 10.32 7.90
N ASN A 101 -13.26 9.05 7.67
CA ASN A 101 -13.56 8.09 8.73
C ASN A 101 -12.37 7.83 9.65
N GLY A 102 -11.16 7.90 9.11
CA GLY A 102 -9.92 7.72 9.86
C GLY A 102 -9.51 8.93 10.69
N LEU A 103 -10.11 10.11 10.50
CA LEU A 103 -9.74 11.28 11.30
C LEU A 103 -10.19 11.11 12.74
N HIS A 104 -9.32 11.51 13.68
CA HIS A 104 -9.76 11.68 15.06
C HIS A 104 -10.86 12.74 15.10
N VAL A 105 -11.85 12.59 16.00
CA VAL A 105 -12.95 13.56 16.14
C VAL A 105 -12.37 14.90 16.60
N GLN A 106 -12.06 15.75 15.63
CA GLN A 106 -11.47 17.06 15.77
C GLN A 106 -12.20 18.05 14.84
N LYS A 107 -11.71 19.29 14.80
CA LYS A 107 -12.25 20.39 13.97
C LYS A 107 -12.33 20.03 12.48
N LEU A 108 -11.36 19.29 11.95
CA LEU A 108 -11.35 18.88 10.53
C LEU A 108 -12.42 17.83 10.20
N TYR A 109 -12.63 16.84 11.07
CA TYR A 109 -13.72 15.87 10.88
C TYR A 109 -15.08 16.60 10.81
N ARG A 110 -15.34 17.52 11.74
CA ARG A 110 -16.57 18.34 11.75
C ARG A 110 -16.72 19.17 10.47
N GLU A 111 -15.66 19.81 10.03
CA GLU A 111 -15.65 20.59 8.79
C GLU A 111 -16.00 19.74 7.56
N PHE A 112 -15.52 18.50 7.48
CA PHE A 112 -15.85 17.60 6.38
C PHE A 112 -17.27 17.03 6.45
N VAL A 113 -17.83 16.86 7.65
CA VAL A 113 -19.25 16.49 7.80
C VAL A 113 -20.15 17.65 7.37
N GLU A 114 -19.84 18.88 7.78
CA GLU A 114 -20.62 20.07 7.43
C GLU A 114 -20.48 20.47 5.96
N LYS A 115 -19.27 20.38 5.42
CA LYS A 115 -18.93 20.76 4.04
C LYS A 115 -18.10 19.66 3.39
N PRO A 116 -18.75 18.58 2.91
CA PRO A 116 -18.06 17.47 2.28
C PRO A 116 -17.18 17.94 1.11
N PRO A 117 -15.91 17.51 1.04
CA PRO A 117 -15.06 17.79 -0.11
C PRO A 117 -15.62 17.10 -1.35
N LYS A 118 -15.48 17.74 -2.51
CA LYS A 118 -15.98 17.22 -3.81
C LYS A 118 -14.92 16.44 -4.59
N SER A 119 -13.66 16.53 -4.17
CA SER A 119 -12.53 15.84 -4.80
C SER A 119 -11.43 15.53 -3.78
N ILE A 120 -10.57 14.58 -4.12
CA ILE A 120 -9.35 14.28 -3.34
C ILE A 120 -8.48 15.53 -3.20
N ARG A 121 -8.33 16.32 -4.27
CA ARG A 121 -7.53 17.55 -4.26
C ARG A 121 -8.03 18.53 -3.19
N GLU A 122 -9.32 18.85 -3.22
CA GLU A 122 -9.93 19.77 -2.25
C GLU A 122 -9.82 19.24 -0.81
N MET A 123 -10.00 17.93 -0.61
CA MET A 123 -9.82 17.30 0.70
C MET A 123 -8.38 17.48 1.21
N LEU A 124 -7.39 17.24 0.35
CA LEU A 124 -5.98 17.38 0.69
C LEU A 124 -5.62 18.84 0.97
N ASP A 125 -6.08 19.80 0.16
CA ASP A 125 -5.79 21.23 0.35
C ASP A 125 -6.24 21.69 1.74
N ARG A 126 -7.49 21.40 2.10
CA ARG A 126 -8.04 21.74 3.43
C ARG A 126 -7.29 21.03 4.57
N ALA A 127 -6.91 19.77 4.38
CA ALA A 127 -6.15 19.02 5.37
C ALA A 127 -4.74 19.61 5.57
N HIS A 128 -4.06 20.03 4.49
CA HIS A 128 -2.76 20.69 4.57
C HIS A 128 -2.83 22.04 5.29
N GLU A 129 -3.83 22.87 4.98
CA GLU A 129 -4.06 24.14 5.68
C GLU A 129 -4.21 23.93 7.19
N ARG A 130 -4.97 22.91 7.61
CA ARG A 130 -5.14 22.56 9.02
C ARG A 130 -3.86 22.05 9.65
N ALA A 131 -3.11 21.18 8.97
CA ALA A 131 -1.83 20.67 9.47
C ALA A 131 -0.81 21.80 9.67
N ASN A 132 -0.80 22.79 8.78
CA ASN A 132 0.06 23.97 8.91
C ASN A 132 -0.36 24.86 10.08
N ALA A 133 -1.67 25.08 10.27
CA ALA A 133 -2.19 25.85 11.40
C ALA A 133 -1.91 25.17 12.75
N GLU A 134 -2.06 23.84 12.83
CA GLU A 134 -1.70 23.05 14.03
C GLU A 134 -0.23 23.23 14.39
N LYS A 135 0.67 23.13 13.40
CA LYS A 135 2.11 23.34 13.60
C LYS A 135 2.43 24.76 14.06
N ALA A 136 1.84 25.78 13.43
CA ALA A 136 2.07 27.17 13.80
C ALA A 136 1.62 27.48 15.24
N ASN A 137 0.47 26.93 15.65
CA ASN A 137 -0.04 27.08 17.01
C ASN A 137 0.87 26.39 18.04
N ARG A 138 1.35 25.17 17.76
CA ARG A 138 2.29 24.46 18.65
C ARG A 138 3.57 25.26 18.88
N LEU A 139 4.17 25.78 17.80
CA LEU A 139 5.39 26.61 17.89
C LEU A 139 5.16 27.87 18.72
N LYS A 140 4.02 28.53 18.54
CA LYS A 140 3.68 29.73 19.33
C LYS A 140 3.54 29.40 20.82
N SER A 141 2.86 28.30 21.16
CA SER A 141 2.70 27.85 22.55
C SER A 141 4.01 27.42 23.22
N GLU A 142 5.00 26.96 22.45
CA GLU A 142 6.35 26.64 22.96
C GLU A 142 7.20 27.89 23.18
N GLN A 143 6.99 28.95 22.40
CA GLN A 143 7.69 30.25 22.56
C GLN A 143 7.14 31.07 23.74
N GLU A 144 5.90 30.80 24.17
CA GLU A 144 5.23 31.47 25.28
C GLU A 144 5.41 30.72 26.63
N ARG A 145 6.14 29.60 26.65
CA ARG A 145 6.50 28.83 27.86
C ARG A 145 7.91 29.15 28.33
#